data_AF-A0A5C5SPV4-F1
#
_entry.id   AF-A0A5C5SPV4-F1
#
_cell.length_a   1.000
_cell.length_b   1.000
_cell.length_c   1.000
_cell.angle_alpha   90.00
_cell.angle_beta   90.00
_cell.angle_gamma   90.00
#
_symmetry.space_group_name_H-M   'P 1'
#
loop_
_entity.id
_entity.type
_entity.pdbx_description
1 polymer ?
#
loop_
_entity_poly.entity_id
_entity_poly.type
_entity_poly.pdbx_seq_one_letter_code
_entity_poly.pdbx_strand_id
1 'polypeptide(L)'
;MTVNYPEVWDLDTLFPGGSESEELRLHMNEAVTKIAEFEALVQQFQVPASKKDAQKVADLLEQMSRVMKHLSQSGAFIGCLMAQNTQDKKAGILESEASSLSARFQNSFQKIQQDLAKTEDGIWAELLNDELLREFTFVLNEWREEAKMLLSEKEESLITALSIDGYHSWSQLYDMLVGEITITVTVDGEEKSLSVGQANNLSSHKDAAVRQESYEKLEQAWAEKEEFFAKTLNAIAGFRLETYKKRGWDNPLQEPLHINRMKQETLDAMWGAISKNKQPFVDYLNQKGKLLGKDGLDWYDVDAPVTESTQQFSYQEGAEFILKQFGKFGPELEQFAQQAFENGWIEAEDRPNKRPGGFCTGLPLTEESRIFMTYSGSMSNVATLAHELGHAFHTYALRPVHSLNRSYAMNVAETASTFAEMIVADAAVKNAQSNEEKIALLEDKVQRSVAFFMNIHSRFLFETRFYEERKKGVVPAARLNELMEQAQTEGFAGGLASTHPHFWASKLHFYITYVPFYNFPYTFGYLFSLSVYAKALEEGSGFEEKYMALLRDTAVMSAEDLAMKHLGEDITQQAFWEKGIALCVQDAKEFISLTSAEA
;
A
#
# COMPACT_ATOMS: atom_id res chain seq x y z
N MET A 1 29.55 7.98 24.94
CA MET A 1 28.25 8.45 25.46
C MET A 1 27.21 7.68 24.69
N THR A 2 26.29 6.97 25.34
CA THR A 2 25.19 6.30 24.65
C THR A 2 24.28 7.40 24.09
N VAL A 3 24.07 7.39 22.77
CA VAL A 3 23.11 8.31 22.14
C VAL A 3 21.71 7.85 22.57
N ASN A 4 20.85 8.78 22.96
CA ASN A 4 19.48 8.48 23.38
C ASN A 4 18.51 9.03 22.33
N TYR A 5 17.80 8.16 21.62
CA TYR A 5 16.87 8.57 20.57
C TYR A 5 15.50 8.96 21.17
N PRO A 6 14.89 10.10 20.78
CA PRO A 6 13.55 10.47 21.22
C PRO A 6 12.49 9.49 20.71
N GLU A 7 11.49 9.22 21.56
CA GLU A 7 10.32 8.38 21.23
C GLU A 7 9.11 9.17 20.72
N VAL A 8 9.18 10.50 20.78
CA VAL A 8 8.15 11.43 20.30
C VAL A 8 8.79 12.32 19.26
N TRP A 9 8.13 12.49 18.11
CA TRP A 9 8.64 13.35 17.06
C TRP A 9 8.65 14.82 17.47
N ASP A 10 9.47 15.62 16.80
CA ASP A 10 9.47 17.07 16.93
C ASP A 10 8.78 17.70 15.71
N LEU A 11 7.53 18.10 15.91
CA LEU A 11 6.74 18.83 14.92
C LEU A 11 6.96 20.35 14.98
N ASP A 12 7.49 20.89 16.09
CA ASP A 12 7.70 22.34 16.23
C ASP A 12 8.82 22.83 15.30
N THR A 13 9.72 21.93 14.87
CA THR A 13 10.69 22.20 13.78
C THR A 13 10.05 22.57 12.44
N LEU A 14 8.78 22.20 12.22
CA LEU A 14 8.04 22.46 10.98
C LEU A 14 7.12 23.68 11.11
N PHE A 15 6.20 23.63 12.09
CA PHE A 15 5.27 24.71 12.41
C PHE A 15 5.09 24.74 13.95
N PRO A 16 5.75 25.68 14.65
CA PRO A 16 5.68 25.77 16.10
C PRO A 16 4.25 25.96 16.63
N GLY A 17 3.87 25.21 17.67
CA GLY A 17 2.58 25.38 18.36
C GLY A 17 1.45 24.48 17.86
N GLY A 18 1.75 23.47 17.03
CA GLY A 18 0.80 22.44 16.61
C GLY A 18 -0.46 23.01 15.95
N SER A 19 -1.64 22.61 16.41
CA SER A 19 -2.93 23.07 15.84
C SER A 19 -3.23 24.55 16.09
N GLU A 20 -2.46 25.22 16.96
CA GLU A 20 -2.56 26.65 17.24
C GLU A 20 -1.49 27.47 16.50
N SER A 21 -0.63 26.83 15.71
CA SER A 21 0.50 27.48 15.05
C SER A 21 0.05 28.66 14.17
N GLU A 22 0.61 29.84 14.43
CA GLU A 22 0.40 31.02 13.60
C GLU A 22 1.08 30.85 12.23
N GLU A 23 2.21 30.16 12.20
CA GLU A 23 2.98 29.83 10.99
C GLU A 23 2.22 28.87 10.08
N LEU A 24 1.61 27.80 10.63
CA LEU A 24 0.73 26.91 9.85
C LEU A 24 -0.45 27.69 9.26
N ARG A 25 -1.07 28.57 10.07
CA ARG A 25 -2.19 29.39 9.62
C ARG A 25 -1.79 30.32 8.49
N LEU A 26 -0.62 30.97 8.60
CA LEU A 26 -0.07 31.81 7.54
C LEU A 26 0.19 31.00 6.27
N HIS A 27 0.81 29.83 6.39
CA HIS A 27 1.08 28.91 5.28
C HIS A 27 -0.21 28.48 4.56
N MET A 28 -1.28 28.16 5.30
CA MET A 28 -2.58 27.83 4.67
C MET A 28 -3.21 29.04 3.95
N ASN A 29 -3.07 30.25 4.49
CA ASN A 29 -3.52 31.48 3.82
C ASN A 29 -2.71 31.78 2.54
N GLU A 30 -1.40 31.50 2.56
CA GLU A 30 -0.57 31.57 1.36
C GLU A 30 -1.02 30.57 0.30
N ALA A 31 -1.44 29.35 0.71
CA ALA A 31 -2.02 28.37 -0.22
C ALA A 31 -3.24 28.92 -0.96
N VAL A 32 -4.14 29.65 -0.29
CA VAL A 32 -5.29 30.32 -0.92
C VAL A 32 -4.85 31.27 -2.04
N THR A 33 -3.81 32.05 -1.77
CA THR A 33 -3.26 33.03 -2.73
C THR A 33 -2.63 32.32 -3.91
N LYS A 34 -1.78 31.31 -3.66
CA LYS A 34 -1.11 30.53 -4.71
C LYS A 34 -2.12 29.77 -5.59
N ILE A 35 -3.19 29.25 -5.01
CA ILE A 35 -4.28 28.61 -5.79
C ILE A 35 -4.97 29.65 -6.67
N ALA A 36 -5.26 30.85 -6.18
CA ALA A 36 -5.88 31.90 -6.98
C ALA A 36 -4.98 32.37 -8.14
N GLU A 37 -3.67 32.48 -7.90
CA GLU A 37 -2.68 32.78 -8.95
C GLU A 37 -2.63 31.67 -10.01
N PHE A 38 -2.62 30.41 -9.58
CA PHE A 38 -2.67 29.26 -10.48
C PHE A 38 -3.98 29.25 -11.30
N GLU A 39 -5.13 29.46 -10.67
CA GLU A 39 -6.43 29.58 -11.36
C GLU A 39 -6.43 30.68 -12.42
N ALA A 40 -5.83 31.84 -12.13
CA ALA A 40 -5.73 32.94 -13.09
C ALA A 40 -4.87 32.56 -14.30
N LEU A 41 -3.78 31.81 -14.10
CA LEU A 41 -2.96 31.25 -15.18
C LEU A 41 -3.75 30.22 -15.99
N VAL A 42 -4.49 29.33 -15.32
CA VAL A 42 -5.32 28.30 -15.95
C VAL A 42 -6.46 28.91 -16.78
N GLN A 43 -7.01 30.05 -16.37
CA GLN A 43 -8.02 30.78 -17.16
C GLN A 43 -7.45 31.40 -18.44
N GLN A 44 -6.18 31.81 -18.41
CA GLN A 44 -5.48 32.42 -19.54
C GLN A 44 -4.77 31.39 -20.42
N PHE A 45 -4.60 30.15 -19.92
CA PHE A 45 -3.95 29.08 -20.63
C PHE A 45 -4.73 28.72 -21.89
N GLN A 46 -4.01 28.53 -22.98
CA GLN A 46 -4.54 28.11 -24.27
C GLN A 46 -3.81 26.85 -24.69
N VAL A 47 -4.52 25.96 -25.39
CA VAL A 47 -3.91 24.77 -25.99
C VAL A 47 -2.68 25.19 -26.79
N PRO A 48 -1.49 24.63 -26.51
CA PRO A 48 -0.27 24.99 -27.22
C PRO A 48 -0.43 24.89 -28.73
N ALA A 49 0.02 25.93 -29.44
CA ALA A 49 -0.11 26.04 -30.90
C ALA A 49 1.24 25.95 -31.64
N SER A 50 2.36 26.00 -30.90
CA SER A 50 3.71 25.80 -31.46
C SER A 50 4.72 25.56 -30.35
N LYS A 51 5.95 25.15 -30.71
CA LYS A 51 7.09 25.09 -29.78
C LYS A 51 7.31 26.36 -28.94
N LYS A 52 6.92 27.54 -29.44
CA LYS A 52 7.10 28.83 -28.72
C LYS A 52 6.30 28.90 -27.43
N ASP A 53 5.32 28.02 -27.24
CA ASP A 53 4.53 27.94 -26.02
C ASP A 53 5.20 27.11 -24.91
N ALA A 54 6.38 26.51 -25.16
CA ALA A 54 7.11 25.69 -24.17
C ALA A 54 7.35 26.45 -22.86
N GLN A 55 7.74 27.73 -22.92
CA GLN A 55 7.93 28.54 -21.71
C GLN A 55 6.64 28.68 -20.91
N LYS A 56 5.48 28.87 -21.57
CA LYS A 56 4.19 29.01 -20.88
C LYS A 56 3.79 27.72 -20.19
N VAL A 57 4.04 26.57 -20.82
CA VAL A 57 3.80 25.26 -20.23
C VAL A 57 4.73 25.04 -19.03
N ALA A 58 6.02 25.34 -19.17
CA ALA A 58 6.99 25.22 -18.08
C ALA A 58 6.60 26.12 -16.89
N ASP A 59 6.26 27.39 -17.12
CA ASP A 59 5.80 28.32 -16.07
C ASP A 59 4.56 27.79 -15.35
N LEU A 60 3.62 27.20 -16.09
CA LEU A 60 2.41 26.59 -15.52
C LEU A 60 2.74 25.37 -14.64
N LEU A 61 3.62 24.48 -15.11
CA LEU A 61 4.06 23.29 -14.37
C LEU A 61 4.81 23.67 -13.09
N GLU A 62 5.63 24.73 -13.14
CA GLU A 62 6.32 25.26 -11.96
C GLU A 62 5.35 25.84 -10.93
N GLN A 63 4.33 26.58 -11.37
CA GLN A 63 3.33 27.11 -10.44
C GLN A 63 2.47 26.00 -9.84
N MET A 64 2.11 24.99 -10.63
CA MET A 64 1.44 23.79 -10.16
C MET A 64 2.28 23.05 -9.10
N SER A 65 3.56 22.80 -9.39
CA SER A 65 4.55 22.20 -8.49
C SER A 65 4.65 22.95 -7.15
N ARG A 66 4.62 24.27 -7.18
CA ARG A 66 4.64 25.10 -5.96
C ARG A 66 3.38 24.94 -5.13
N VAL A 67 2.20 25.00 -5.75
CA VAL A 67 0.92 24.80 -5.04
C VAL A 67 0.86 23.41 -4.42
N MET A 68 1.23 22.37 -5.17
CA MET A 68 1.24 20.98 -4.70
C MET A 68 2.15 20.79 -3.49
N LYS A 69 3.39 21.28 -3.54
CA LYS A 69 4.31 21.20 -2.40
C LYS A 69 3.77 21.92 -1.17
N HIS A 70 3.14 23.08 -1.37
CA HIS A 70 2.60 23.88 -0.27
C HIS A 70 1.40 23.21 0.40
N LEU A 71 0.46 22.67 -0.38
CA LEU A 71 -0.68 21.90 0.13
C LEU A 71 -0.24 20.59 0.79
N SER A 72 0.72 19.88 0.19
CA SER A 72 1.24 18.63 0.74
C SER A 72 1.98 18.86 2.08
N GLN A 73 2.73 19.96 2.22
CA GLN A 73 3.40 20.29 3.49
C GLN A 73 2.40 20.48 4.64
N SER A 74 1.35 21.30 4.45
CA SER A 74 0.35 21.53 5.50
C SER A 74 -0.50 20.29 5.74
N GLY A 75 -0.91 19.58 4.68
CA GLY A 75 -1.66 18.33 4.80
C GLY A 75 -0.92 17.26 5.59
N ALA A 76 0.37 17.06 5.31
CA ALA A 76 1.21 16.11 6.04
C ALA A 76 1.35 16.48 7.51
N PHE A 77 1.60 17.77 7.81
CA PHE A 77 1.68 18.26 9.19
C PHE A 77 0.37 18.08 9.97
N ILE A 78 -0.75 18.47 9.38
CA ILE A 78 -2.09 18.32 9.99
C ILE A 78 -2.40 16.83 10.22
N GLY A 79 -2.06 15.97 9.26
CA GLY A 79 -2.19 14.52 9.41
C GLY A 79 -1.39 13.97 10.60
N CYS A 80 -0.18 14.49 10.82
CA CYS A 80 0.63 14.17 12.00
C CYS A 80 -0.09 14.59 13.30
N LEU A 81 -0.62 15.82 13.38
CA LEU A 81 -1.37 16.29 14.55
C LEU A 81 -2.58 15.40 14.88
N MET A 82 -3.36 15.02 13.87
CA MET A 82 -4.51 14.14 14.03
C MET A 82 -4.11 12.73 14.47
N ALA A 83 -2.95 12.24 14.01
CA ALA A 83 -2.45 10.93 14.36
C ALA A 83 -1.89 10.86 15.78
N GLN A 84 -1.11 11.85 16.21
CA GLN A 84 -0.52 11.89 17.56
C GLN A 84 -1.56 12.10 18.67
N ASN A 85 -2.70 12.71 18.34
CA ASN A 85 -3.80 12.97 19.26
C ASN A 85 -5.16 13.08 18.54
N THR A 86 -5.94 12.00 18.57
CA THR A 86 -7.27 11.93 17.94
C THR A 86 -8.31 12.82 18.62
N GLN A 87 -8.00 13.44 19.77
CA GLN A 87 -8.88 14.38 20.47
C GLN A 87 -8.64 15.85 20.07
N ASP A 88 -7.65 16.12 19.20
CA ASP A 88 -7.38 17.46 18.72
C ASP A 88 -8.45 17.92 17.71
N LYS A 89 -9.49 18.58 18.25
CA LYS A 89 -10.60 19.11 17.44
C LYS A 89 -10.16 20.22 16.48
N LYS A 90 -9.09 20.95 16.79
CA LYS A 90 -8.60 22.04 15.94
C LYS A 90 -7.85 21.49 14.73
N ALA A 91 -7.07 20.42 14.91
CA ALA A 91 -6.49 19.67 13.81
C ALA A 91 -7.58 19.16 12.84
N GLY A 92 -8.70 18.67 13.35
CA GLY A 92 -9.84 18.27 12.51
C GLY A 92 -10.48 19.41 11.69
N ILE A 93 -10.54 20.63 12.24
CA ILE A 93 -11.01 21.82 11.48
C ILE A 93 -10.00 22.17 10.38
N LEU A 94 -8.71 22.17 10.71
CA LEU A 94 -7.63 22.43 9.77
C LEU A 94 -7.61 21.42 8.61
N GLU A 95 -7.89 20.14 8.90
CA GLU A 95 -8.00 19.09 7.88
C GLU A 95 -9.12 19.40 6.89
N SER A 96 -10.32 19.78 7.37
CA SER A 96 -11.44 20.11 6.50
C SER A 96 -11.14 21.32 5.59
N GLU A 97 -10.46 22.32 6.14
CA GLU A 97 -9.98 23.48 5.37
C GLU A 97 -8.94 23.06 4.32
N ALA A 98 -7.93 22.26 4.69
CA ALA A 98 -6.89 21.78 3.79
C ALA A 98 -7.45 20.88 2.67
N SER A 99 -8.41 20.02 2.99
CA SER A 99 -9.14 19.18 2.05
C SER A 99 -9.96 20.02 1.06
N SER A 100 -10.58 21.11 1.51
CA SER A 100 -11.28 22.06 0.63
C SER A 100 -10.33 22.79 -0.33
N LEU A 101 -9.17 23.22 0.15
CA LEU A 101 -8.14 23.84 -0.70
C LEU A 101 -7.58 22.86 -1.73
N SER A 102 -7.35 21.62 -1.33
CA SER A 102 -6.90 20.55 -2.22
C SER A 102 -7.93 20.28 -3.32
N ALA A 103 -9.21 20.17 -2.97
CA ALA A 103 -10.29 19.99 -3.95
C ALA A 103 -10.38 21.16 -4.96
N ARG A 104 -10.22 22.41 -4.48
CA ARG A 104 -10.17 23.60 -5.34
C ARG A 104 -9.00 23.55 -6.33
N PHE A 105 -7.81 23.19 -5.86
CA PHE A 105 -6.65 23.00 -6.72
C PHE A 105 -6.86 21.89 -7.76
N GLN A 106 -7.40 20.75 -7.34
CA GLN A 106 -7.63 19.59 -8.22
C GLN A 106 -8.53 19.91 -9.42
N ASN A 107 -9.56 20.75 -9.24
CA ASN A 107 -10.41 21.20 -10.36
C ASN A 107 -9.61 21.95 -11.44
N SER A 108 -8.68 22.80 -11.02
CA SER A 108 -7.83 23.57 -11.94
C SER A 108 -6.76 22.70 -12.59
N PHE A 109 -6.21 21.76 -11.83
CA PHE A 109 -5.26 20.77 -12.33
C PHE A 109 -5.86 19.89 -13.44
N GLN A 110 -7.04 19.31 -13.22
CA GLN A 110 -7.73 18.47 -14.22
C GLN A 110 -7.99 19.23 -15.53
N LYS A 111 -8.40 20.50 -15.44
CA LYS A 111 -8.59 21.35 -16.61
C LYS A 111 -7.30 21.49 -17.43
N ILE A 112 -6.15 21.68 -16.77
CA ILE A 112 -4.85 21.76 -17.45
C ILE A 112 -4.48 20.45 -18.14
N GLN A 113 -4.68 19.31 -17.47
CA GLN A 113 -4.41 18.01 -18.09
C GLN A 113 -5.25 17.83 -19.36
N GLN A 114 -6.54 18.19 -19.32
CA GLN A 114 -7.43 18.14 -20.49
C GLN A 114 -7.00 19.09 -21.61
N ASP A 115 -6.62 20.33 -21.29
CA ASP A 115 -6.20 21.30 -22.30
C ASP A 115 -4.84 20.94 -22.93
N LEU A 116 -3.89 20.43 -22.14
CA LEU A 116 -2.64 19.89 -22.66
C LEU A 116 -2.87 18.68 -23.57
N ALA A 117 -3.79 17.78 -23.21
CA ALA A 117 -4.09 16.61 -24.01
C ALA A 117 -4.63 16.93 -25.42
N LYS A 118 -5.30 18.09 -25.58
CA LYS A 118 -5.84 18.60 -26.86
C LYS A 118 -4.76 19.10 -27.83
N THR A 119 -3.50 19.22 -27.39
CA THR A 119 -2.38 19.65 -28.24
C THR A 119 -2.22 18.71 -29.44
N GLU A 120 -1.97 19.25 -30.64
CA GLU A 120 -1.72 18.45 -31.85
C GLU A 120 -0.43 17.63 -31.70
N ASP A 121 -0.39 16.39 -32.24
CA ASP A 121 0.74 15.47 -32.11
C ASP A 121 2.09 16.07 -32.54
N GLY A 122 2.12 16.83 -33.64
CA GLY A 122 3.33 17.49 -34.12
C GLY A 122 3.85 18.52 -33.12
N ILE A 123 2.97 19.37 -32.59
CA ILE A 123 3.30 20.39 -31.59
C ILE A 123 3.72 19.74 -30.28
N TRP A 124 3.01 18.69 -29.85
CA TRP A 124 3.35 17.94 -28.64
C TRP A 124 4.78 17.38 -28.71
N ALA A 125 5.15 16.75 -29.82
CA ALA A 125 6.50 16.26 -30.03
C ALA A 125 7.55 17.40 -30.01
N GLU A 126 7.24 18.57 -30.58
CA GLU A 126 8.13 19.73 -30.51
C GLU A 126 8.30 20.27 -29.09
N LEU A 127 7.23 20.30 -28.28
CA LEU A 127 7.25 20.73 -26.89
C LEU A 127 8.10 19.81 -26.03
N LEU A 128 7.91 18.49 -26.13
CA LEU A 128 8.66 17.52 -25.31
C LEU A 128 10.16 17.46 -25.67
N ASN A 129 10.52 17.88 -26.88
CA ASN A 129 11.91 18.06 -27.30
C ASN A 129 12.53 19.39 -26.86
N ASP A 130 11.76 20.30 -26.26
CA ASP A 130 12.27 21.53 -25.69
C ASP A 130 13.01 21.27 -24.37
N GLU A 131 14.12 21.96 -24.16
CA GLU A 131 14.97 21.76 -22.98
C GLU A 131 14.24 22.05 -21.67
N LEU A 132 13.26 22.98 -21.70
CA LEU A 132 12.44 23.34 -20.53
C LEU A 132 11.43 22.27 -20.13
N LEU A 133 11.04 21.39 -21.06
CA LEU A 133 9.97 20.41 -20.84
C LEU A 133 10.49 18.97 -20.81
N ARG A 134 11.75 18.74 -21.20
CA ARG A 134 12.33 17.41 -21.32
C ARG A 134 12.23 16.60 -20.01
N GLU A 135 12.43 17.22 -18.85
CA GLU A 135 12.28 16.52 -17.56
C GLU A 135 10.84 16.07 -17.28
N PHE A 136 9.85 16.76 -17.85
CA PHE A 136 8.41 16.47 -17.66
C PHE A 136 7.86 15.48 -18.70
N THR A 137 8.69 14.97 -19.61
CA THR A 137 8.27 14.10 -20.72
C THR A 137 7.41 12.92 -20.26
N PHE A 138 7.82 12.26 -19.17
CA PHE A 138 7.10 11.10 -18.66
C PHE A 138 5.70 11.49 -18.18
N VAL A 139 5.61 12.39 -17.19
CA VAL A 139 4.34 12.78 -16.57
C VAL A 139 3.38 13.46 -17.56
N LEU A 140 3.89 14.26 -18.49
CA LEU A 140 3.07 14.89 -19.52
C LEU A 140 2.47 13.85 -20.47
N ASN A 141 3.26 12.87 -20.92
CA ASN A 141 2.74 11.79 -21.76
C ASN A 141 1.73 10.93 -20.99
N GLU A 142 1.98 10.64 -19.72
CA GLU A 142 1.04 9.91 -18.86
C GLU A 142 -0.33 10.62 -18.82
N TRP A 143 -0.36 11.92 -18.50
CA TRP A 143 -1.62 12.70 -18.51
C TRP A 143 -2.31 12.72 -19.87
N ARG A 144 -1.53 12.78 -20.96
CA ARG A 144 -2.08 12.80 -22.31
C ARG A 144 -2.67 11.46 -22.72
N GLU A 145 -2.03 10.35 -22.35
CA GLU A 145 -2.55 9.01 -22.61
C GLU A 145 -3.76 8.69 -21.72
N GLU A 146 -3.75 9.12 -20.45
CA GLU A 146 -4.93 9.08 -19.57
C GLU A 146 -6.11 9.82 -20.20
N ALA A 147 -5.91 11.04 -20.68
CA ALA A 147 -6.97 11.81 -21.32
C ALA A 147 -7.52 11.15 -22.61
N LYS A 148 -6.67 10.48 -23.40
CA LYS A 148 -7.10 9.73 -24.61
C LYS A 148 -7.93 8.50 -24.29
N MET A 149 -7.76 7.95 -23.09
CA MET A 149 -8.47 6.78 -22.60
C MET A 149 -9.87 7.11 -22.06
N LEU A 150 -10.17 8.38 -21.84
CA LEU A 150 -11.45 8.86 -21.36
C LEU A 150 -12.46 9.15 -22.49
N LEU A 151 -13.73 9.31 -22.13
CA LEU A 151 -14.80 9.78 -23.01
C LEU A 151 -14.68 11.29 -23.30
N SER A 152 -15.67 11.84 -24.01
CA SER A 152 -15.76 13.29 -24.18
C SER A 152 -15.91 14.00 -22.83
N GLU A 153 -15.44 15.25 -22.74
CA GLU A 153 -15.50 16.08 -21.53
C GLU A 153 -16.91 16.13 -20.91
N LYS A 154 -17.95 16.20 -21.74
CA LYS A 154 -19.35 16.21 -21.29
C LYS A 154 -19.77 14.86 -20.69
N GLU A 155 -19.31 13.75 -21.26
CA GLU A 155 -19.65 12.42 -20.77
C GLU A 155 -18.90 12.09 -19.48
N GLU A 156 -17.61 12.42 -19.38
CA GLU A 156 -16.84 12.20 -18.15
C GLU A 156 -17.30 13.12 -17.02
N SER A 157 -17.65 14.38 -17.31
CA SER A 157 -18.25 15.27 -16.32
C SER A 157 -19.57 14.72 -15.78
N LEU A 158 -20.42 14.15 -16.66
CA LEU A 158 -21.65 13.49 -16.25
C LEU A 158 -21.39 12.24 -15.40
N ILE A 159 -20.47 11.36 -15.83
CA ILE A 159 -20.08 10.16 -15.08
C ILE A 159 -19.57 10.55 -13.69
N THR A 160 -18.70 11.55 -13.60
CA THR A 160 -18.14 12.05 -12.34
C THR A 160 -19.24 12.59 -11.43
N ALA A 161 -20.14 13.43 -11.96
CA ALA A 161 -21.24 13.99 -11.18
C ALA A 161 -22.20 12.90 -10.66
N LEU A 162 -22.53 11.89 -11.48
CA LEU A 162 -23.39 10.77 -11.08
C LEU A 162 -22.68 9.78 -10.14
N SER A 163 -21.35 9.72 -10.16
CA SER A 163 -20.59 8.79 -9.33
C SER A 163 -20.70 9.10 -7.84
N ILE A 164 -20.87 10.38 -7.47
CA ILE A 164 -20.98 10.84 -6.08
C ILE A 164 -22.08 10.07 -5.35
N ASP A 165 -23.32 10.15 -5.84
CA ASP A 165 -24.48 9.52 -5.20
C ASP A 165 -24.85 8.15 -5.80
N GLY A 166 -24.28 7.79 -6.95
CA GLY A 166 -24.63 6.57 -7.70
C GLY A 166 -23.61 5.43 -7.62
N TYR A 167 -22.34 5.74 -7.38
CA TYR A 167 -21.23 4.76 -7.36
C TYR A 167 -20.55 4.74 -5.99
N HIS A 168 -20.10 5.89 -5.48
CA HIS A 168 -19.42 6.02 -4.19
C HIS A 168 -20.36 5.72 -3.01
N SER A 169 -21.65 6.05 -3.12
CA SER A 169 -22.64 5.69 -2.09
C SER A 169 -22.79 4.18 -1.86
N TRP A 170 -22.45 3.31 -2.83
CA TRP A 170 -22.42 1.86 -2.59
C TRP A 170 -21.26 1.45 -1.69
N SER A 171 -20.08 2.05 -1.85
CA SER A 171 -18.97 1.86 -0.89
C SER A 171 -19.37 2.33 0.51
N GLN A 172 -20.02 3.50 0.62
CA GLN A 172 -20.51 4.02 1.89
C GLN A 172 -21.57 3.10 2.52
N LEU A 173 -22.45 2.49 1.71
CA LEU A 173 -23.41 1.50 2.19
C LEU A 173 -22.71 0.25 2.72
N TYR A 174 -21.66 -0.23 2.05
CA TYR A 174 -20.83 -1.33 2.58
C TYR A 174 -20.28 -0.96 3.98
N ASP A 175 -19.67 0.22 4.13
CA ASP A 175 -19.10 0.67 5.39
C ASP A 175 -20.16 0.76 6.50
N MET A 176 -21.35 1.28 6.16
CA MET A 176 -22.50 1.33 7.07
C MET A 176 -22.94 -0.08 7.52
N LEU A 177 -23.08 -1.02 6.57
CA LEU A 177 -23.51 -2.39 6.87
C LEU A 177 -22.52 -3.10 7.79
N VAL A 178 -21.21 -2.93 7.56
CA VAL A 178 -20.16 -3.47 8.42
C VAL A 178 -20.20 -2.83 9.80
N GLY A 179 -20.39 -1.51 9.88
CA GLY A 179 -20.47 -0.76 11.14
C GLY A 179 -21.63 -1.15 12.04
N GLU A 180 -22.70 -1.75 11.49
CA GLU A 180 -23.83 -2.28 12.26
C GLU A 180 -23.58 -3.69 12.82
N ILE A 181 -22.60 -4.43 12.31
CA ILE A 181 -22.34 -5.80 12.75
C ILE A 181 -21.71 -5.78 14.15
N THR A 182 -22.32 -6.55 15.05
CA THR A 182 -21.83 -6.78 16.41
C THR A 182 -21.66 -8.29 16.63
N ILE A 183 -20.49 -8.68 17.10
CA ILE A 183 -20.10 -10.07 17.30
C ILE A 183 -19.97 -10.33 18.81
N THR A 184 -20.82 -11.20 19.33
CA THR A 184 -20.78 -11.64 20.73
C THR A 184 -20.01 -12.94 20.85
N VAL A 185 -18.91 -12.92 21.60
CA VAL A 185 -18.00 -14.06 21.81
C VAL A 185 -17.56 -14.14 23.27
N THR A 186 -17.25 -15.34 23.76
CA THR A 186 -16.70 -15.53 25.11
C THR A 186 -15.18 -15.49 25.07
N VAL A 187 -14.56 -14.52 25.76
CA VAL A 187 -13.10 -14.39 25.86
C VAL A 187 -12.73 -14.27 27.33
N ASP A 188 -11.81 -15.12 27.78
CA ASP A 188 -11.37 -15.21 29.19
C ASP A 188 -12.51 -15.49 30.19
N GLY A 189 -13.58 -16.17 29.73
CA GLY A 189 -14.75 -16.47 30.55
C GLY A 189 -15.76 -15.33 30.67
N GLU A 190 -15.55 -14.21 29.96
CA GLU A 190 -16.48 -13.08 29.89
C GLU A 190 -17.07 -12.95 28.49
N GLU A 191 -18.38 -12.69 28.42
CA GLU A 191 -19.04 -12.38 27.15
C GLU A 191 -18.67 -10.96 26.73
N LYS A 192 -18.04 -10.83 25.56
CA LYS A 192 -17.63 -9.55 24.97
C LYS A 192 -18.42 -9.30 23.69
N SER A 193 -18.93 -8.08 23.57
CA SER A 193 -19.56 -7.57 22.36
C SER A 193 -18.52 -6.78 21.56
N LEU A 194 -18.16 -7.29 20.39
CA LEU A 194 -17.03 -6.83 19.59
C LEU A 194 -17.51 -6.30 18.23
N SER A 195 -16.83 -5.28 17.71
CA SER A 195 -16.92 -4.93 16.29
C SER A 195 -16.30 -6.03 15.41
N VAL A 196 -16.60 -6.02 14.11
CA VAL A 196 -15.98 -6.93 13.12
C VAL A 196 -14.46 -6.92 13.19
N GLY A 197 -13.83 -5.75 13.30
CA GLY A 197 -12.37 -5.63 13.40
C GLY A 197 -11.82 -6.27 14.66
N GLN A 198 -12.46 -6.04 15.81
CA GLN A 198 -12.05 -6.65 17.08
C GLN A 198 -12.22 -8.17 17.09
N ALA A 199 -13.31 -8.68 16.49
CA ALA A 199 -13.52 -10.12 16.33
C ALA A 199 -12.46 -10.74 15.38
N ASN A 200 -12.15 -10.10 14.25
CA ASN A 200 -11.08 -10.56 13.36
C ASN A 200 -9.71 -10.65 14.04
N ASN A 201 -9.40 -9.74 14.98
CA ASN A 201 -8.16 -9.79 15.76
C ASN A 201 -8.06 -11.03 16.65
N LEU A 202 -9.17 -11.71 16.95
CA LEU A 202 -9.14 -12.96 17.70
C LEU A 202 -8.61 -14.13 16.87
N SER A 203 -8.40 -13.99 15.55
CA SER A 203 -7.78 -15.02 14.70
C SER A 203 -6.35 -15.40 15.12
N SER A 204 -5.62 -14.49 15.78
CA SER A 204 -4.31 -14.75 16.36
C SER A 204 -4.36 -15.07 17.86
N HIS A 205 -5.56 -15.27 18.43
CA HIS A 205 -5.70 -15.64 19.83
C HIS A 205 -5.11 -17.04 20.08
N LYS A 206 -4.39 -17.22 21.20
CA LYS A 206 -3.74 -18.50 21.55
C LYS A 206 -4.72 -19.66 21.73
N ASP A 207 -5.91 -19.38 22.26
CA ASP A 207 -6.96 -20.38 22.49
C ASP A 207 -7.75 -20.67 21.19
N ALA A 208 -7.71 -21.92 20.73
CA ALA A 208 -8.40 -22.38 19.54
C ALA A 208 -9.93 -22.27 19.64
N ALA A 209 -10.51 -22.42 20.83
CA ALA A 209 -11.95 -22.31 21.00
C ALA A 209 -12.43 -20.87 20.76
N VAL A 210 -11.66 -19.88 21.20
CA VAL A 210 -11.93 -18.45 20.96
C VAL A 210 -11.85 -18.13 19.47
N ARG A 211 -10.83 -18.64 18.77
CA ARG A 211 -10.68 -18.45 17.31
C ARG A 211 -11.88 -19.01 16.55
N GLN A 212 -12.26 -20.26 16.86
CA GLN A 212 -13.36 -20.95 16.22
C GLN A 212 -14.70 -20.25 16.49
N GLU A 213 -15.00 -19.93 17.75
CA GLU A 213 -16.24 -19.23 18.11
C GLU A 213 -16.34 -17.89 17.38
N SER A 214 -15.25 -17.12 17.37
CA SER A 214 -15.23 -15.83 16.68
C SER A 214 -15.45 -15.97 15.17
N TYR A 215 -14.83 -16.97 14.53
CA TYR A 215 -15.02 -17.25 13.11
C TYR A 215 -16.46 -17.63 12.78
N GLU A 216 -17.06 -18.56 13.54
CA GLU A 216 -18.44 -19.01 13.32
C GLU A 216 -19.45 -17.87 13.49
N LYS A 217 -19.24 -16.99 14.48
CA LYS A 217 -20.07 -15.80 14.69
C LYS A 217 -19.92 -14.77 13.58
N LEU A 218 -18.71 -14.56 13.08
CA LEU A 218 -18.46 -13.71 11.92
C LEU A 218 -19.18 -14.26 10.69
N GLU A 219 -19.01 -15.55 10.39
CA GLU A 219 -19.69 -16.21 9.27
C GLU A 219 -21.21 -16.09 9.35
N GLN A 220 -21.78 -16.29 10.54
CA GLN A 220 -23.21 -16.09 10.75
C GLN A 220 -23.63 -14.65 10.41
N ALA A 221 -22.90 -13.65 10.91
CA ALA A 221 -23.22 -12.24 10.67
C ALA A 221 -23.11 -11.85 9.18
N TRP A 222 -22.11 -12.39 8.47
CA TRP A 222 -21.98 -12.18 7.03
C TRP A 222 -23.13 -12.83 6.25
N ALA A 223 -23.49 -14.07 6.60
CA ALA A 223 -24.61 -14.78 6.00
C ALA A 223 -25.94 -14.03 6.18
N GLU A 224 -26.21 -13.48 7.38
CA GLU A 224 -27.44 -12.71 7.65
C GLU A 224 -27.60 -11.47 6.76
N LYS A 225 -26.49 -10.89 6.28
CA LYS A 225 -26.45 -9.68 5.45
C LYS A 225 -25.99 -9.94 4.01
N GLU A 226 -25.79 -11.20 3.60
CA GLU A 226 -25.10 -11.53 2.33
C GLU A 226 -25.78 -10.93 1.09
N GLU A 227 -27.11 -10.87 1.06
CA GLU A 227 -27.87 -10.29 -0.06
C GLU A 227 -27.61 -8.78 -0.22
N PHE A 228 -27.41 -8.05 0.88
CA PHE A 228 -27.05 -6.64 0.82
C PHE A 228 -25.63 -6.46 0.29
N PHE A 229 -24.68 -7.26 0.79
CA PHE A 229 -23.31 -7.24 0.31
C PHE A 229 -23.20 -7.62 -1.18
N ALA A 230 -23.95 -8.63 -1.62
CA ALA A 230 -24.01 -9.05 -3.01
C ALA A 230 -24.59 -7.95 -3.90
N LYS A 231 -25.67 -7.30 -3.47
CA LYS A 231 -26.28 -6.18 -4.19
C LYS A 231 -25.29 -5.02 -4.36
N THR A 232 -24.60 -4.65 -3.29
CA THR A 232 -23.61 -3.58 -3.29
C THR A 232 -22.45 -3.89 -4.25
N LEU A 233 -21.87 -5.09 -4.16
CA LEU A 233 -20.76 -5.52 -5.02
C LEU A 233 -21.17 -5.54 -6.50
N ASN A 234 -22.36 -6.07 -6.81
CA ASN A 234 -22.90 -6.10 -8.17
C ASN A 234 -23.19 -4.71 -8.76
N ALA A 235 -23.56 -3.74 -7.92
CA ALA A 235 -23.83 -2.37 -8.34
C ALA A 235 -22.52 -1.63 -8.69
N ILE A 236 -21.52 -1.74 -7.82
CA ILE A 236 -20.17 -1.18 -8.06
C ILE A 236 -19.57 -1.76 -9.35
N ALA A 237 -19.55 -3.08 -9.48
CA ALA A 237 -19.01 -3.73 -10.68
C ALA A 237 -19.83 -3.43 -11.93
N GLY A 238 -21.16 -3.32 -11.81
CA GLY A 238 -22.03 -2.95 -12.91
C GLY A 238 -21.76 -1.55 -13.45
N PHE A 239 -21.60 -0.56 -12.56
CA PHE A 239 -21.23 0.81 -12.92
C PHE A 239 -19.88 0.83 -13.64
N ARG A 240 -18.88 0.16 -13.06
CA ARG A 240 -17.51 0.08 -13.61
C ARG A 240 -17.50 -0.54 -15.01
N LEU A 241 -18.16 -1.68 -15.19
CA LEU A 241 -18.22 -2.39 -16.48
C LEU A 241 -18.94 -1.58 -17.57
N GLU A 242 -20.03 -0.86 -17.24
CA GLU A 242 -20.71 -0.02 -18.25
C GLU A 242 -19.84 1.18 -18.63
N THR A 243 -19.16 1.82 -17.67
CA THR A 243 -18.19 2.90 -17.94
C THR A 243 -17.05 2.41 -18.83
N TYR A 244 -16.46 1.25 -18.52
CA TYR A 244 -15.41 0.62 -19.34
C TYR A 244 -15.89 0.35 -20.76
N LYS A 245 -17.09 -0.22 -20.91
CA LYS A 245 -17.69 -0.48 -22.22
C LYS A 245 -17.85 0.80 -23.04
N LYS A 246 -18.25 1.92 -22.42
CA LYS A 246 -18.34 3.22 -23.10
C LYS A 246 -16.97 3.71 -23.56
N ARG A 247 -15.94 3.54 -22.73
CA ARG A 247 -14.53 3.85 -23.04
C ARG A 247 -13.90 2.87 -24.04
N GLY A 248 -14.61 1.81 -24.44
CA GLY A 248 -14.13 0.80 -25.37
C GLY A 248 -13.22 -0.26 -24.73
N TRP A 249 -13.31 -0.46 -23.42
CA TRP A 249 -12.51 -1.44 -22.69
C TRP A 249 -13.31 -2.72 -22.40
N ASP A 250 -12.80 -3.86 -22.86
CA ASP A 250 -13.39 -5.19 -22.58
C ASP A 250 -12.68 -5.93 -21.44
N ASN A 251 -11.41 -5.58 -21.16
CA ASN A 251 -10.62 -6.19 -20.11
C ASN A 251 -10.81 -5.43 -18.78
N PRO A 252 -11.36 -6.06 -17.72
CA PRO A 252 -11.52 -5.41 -16.42
C PRO A 252 -10.19 -5.07 -15.75
N LEU A 253 -9.07 -5.62 -16.22
CA LEU A 253 -7.72 -5.31 -15.74
C LEU A 253 -7.10 -4.07 -16.41
N GLN A 254 -7.76 -3.43 -17.39
CA GLN A 254 -7.23 -2.25 -18.09
C GLN A 254 -6.86 -1.12 -17.12
N GLU A 255 -7.81 -0.70 -16.26
CA GLU A 255 -7.60 0.35 -15.27
C GLU A 255 -6.53 -0.01 -14.22
N PRO A 256 -6.59 -1.17 -13.53
CA PRO A 256 -5.59 -1.47 -12.52
C PRO A 256 -4.18 -1.69 -13.10
N LEU A 257 -4.03 -2.25 -14.31
CA LEU A 257 -2.71 -2.36 -14.95
C LEU A 257 -2.13 -0.98 -15.28
N HIS A 258 -2.99 -0.06 -15.75
CA HIS A 258 -2.59 1.30 -16.04
C HIS A 258 -2.14 2.07 -14.78
N ILE A 259 -2.94 2.03 -13.70
CA ILE A 259 -2.59 2.65 -12.39
C ILE A 259 -1.23 2.12 -11.87
N ASN A 260 -0.92 0.85 -12.15
CA ASN A 260 0.31 0.21 -11.73
C ASN A 260 1.46 0.30 -12.75
N ARG A 261 1.28 1.08 -13.83
CA ARG A 261 2.27 1.28 -14.90
C ARG A 261 2.91 -0.02 -15.38
N MET A 262 2.10 -1.05 -15.56
CA MET A 262 2.58 -2.41 -15.86
C MET A 262 1.74 -3.08 -16.93
N LYS A 263 2.34 -4.07 -17.58
CA LYS A 263 1.71 -4.90 -18.60
C LYS A 263 0.98 -6.10 -17.99
N GLN A 264 0.02 -6.64 -18.73
CA GLN A 264 -0.67 -7.86 -18.32
C GLN A 264 0.29 -9.06 -18.25
N GLU A 265 1.26 -9.14 -19.18
CA GLU A 265 2.26 -10.21 -19.22
C GLU A 265 3.09 -10.26 -17.94
N THR A 266 3.37 -9.10 -17.32
CA THR A 266 4.07 -9.01 -16.04
C THR A 266 3.23 -9.57 -14.89
N LEU A 267 1.94 -9.24 -14.86
CA LEU A 267 0.99 -9.76 -13.87
C LEU A 267 0.85 -11.29 -14.00
N ASP A 268 0.71 -11.78 -15.23
CA ASP A 268 0.59 -13.20 -15.53
C ASP A 268 1.88 -13.97 -15.17
N ALA A 269 3.05 -13.38 -15.41
CA ALA A 269 4.33 -13.94 -15.00
C ALA A 269 4.46 -14.07 -13.48
N MET A 270 4.07 -13.03 -12.73
CA MET A 270 4.08 -13.04 -11.27
C MET A 270 3.17 -14.14 -10.72
N TRP A 271 1.90 -14.20 -11.16
CA TRP A 271 0.96 -15.22 -10.71
C TRP A 271 1.35 -16.63 -11.16
N GLY A 272 1.94 -16.78 -12.34
CA GLY A 272 2.48 -18.04 -12.84
C GLY A 272 3.62 -18.56 -11.95
N ALA A 273 4.58 -17.70 -11.61
CA ALA A 273 5.68 -18.04 -10.72
C ALA A 273 5.18 -18.45 -9.33
N ILE A 274 4.24 -17.69 -8.75
CA ILE A 274 3.60 -18.03 -7.47
C ILE A 274 2.91 -19.39 -7.55
N SER A 275 2.07 -19.60 -8.57
CA SER A 275 1.28 -20.84 -8.72
C SER A 275 2.17 -22.08 -8.77
N LYS A 276 3.31 -22.01 -9.48
CA LYS A 276 4.27 -23.11 -9.60
C LYS A 276 4.97 -23.46 -8.29
N ASN A 277 5.02 -22.53 -7.34
CA ASN A 277 5.84 -22.63 -6.12
C ASN A 277 5.01 -22.63 -4.82
N LYS A 278 3.71 -22.95 -4.87
CA LYS A 278 2.86 -23.02 -3.66
C LYS A 278 3.17 -24.16 -2.71
N GLN A 279 3.73 -25.28 -3.19
CA GLN A 279 3.88 -26.50 -2.40
C GLN A 279 4.63 -26.33 -1.06
N PRO A 280 5.77 -25.63 -0.97
CA PRO A 280 6.46 -25.44 0.31
C PRO A 280 5.62 -24.72 1.37
N PHE A 281 4.72 -23.83 0.95
CA PHE A 281 3.82 -23.12 1.86
C PHE A 281 2.64 -24.01 2.27
N VAL A 282 2.17 -24.90 1.41
CA VAL A 282 1.22 -25.97 1.78
C VAL A 282 1.85 -26.89 2.83
N ASP A 283 3.11 -27.29 2.64
CA ASP A 283 3.84 -28.12 3.60
C ASP A 283 4.00 -27.40 4.95
N TYR A 284 4.23 -26.08 4.93
CA TYR A 284 4.24 -25.24 6.13
C TYR A 284 2.88 -25.23 6.84
N LEU A 285 1.78 -25.00 6.12
CA LEU A 285 0.42 -24.98 6.71
C LEU A 285 0.07 -26.34 7.33
N ASN A 286 0.44 -27.45 6.68
CA ASN A 286 0.29 -28.79 7.22
C ASN A 286 1.10 -29.00 8.49
N GLN A 287 2.36 -28.54 8.51
CA GLN A 287 3.21 -28.62 9.69
C GLN A 287 2.66 -27.77 10.85
N LYS A 288 2.18 -26.56 10.55
CA LYS A 288 1.50 -25.70 11.52
C LYS A 288 0.25 -26.37 12.10
N GLY A 289 -0.56 -27.02 11.27
CA GLY A 289 -1.71 -27.82 11.73
C GLY A 289 -1.30 -28.87 12.77
N LYS A 290 -0.22 -29.63 12.51
CA LYS A 290 0.31 -30.63 13.46
C LYS A 290 0.77 -30.02 14.77
N LEU A 291 1.46 -28.87 14.73
CA LEU A 291 1.91 -28.16 15.94
C LEU A 291 0.73 -27.68 16.79
N LEU A 292 -0.39 -27.33 16.15
CA LEU A 292 -1.65 -26.97 16.81
C LEU A 292 -2.50 -28.20 17.20
N GLY A 293 -1.99 -29.43 17.01
CA GLY A 293 -2.68 -30.67 17.35
C GLY A 293 -3.83 -31.03 16.40
N LYS A 294 -3.78 -30.58 15.14
CA LYS A 294 -4.81 -30.80 14.12
C LYS A 294 -4.28 -31.62 12.92
N ASP A 295 -5.16 -32.40 12.30
CA ASP A 295 -4.85 -33.19 11.09
C ASP A 295 -4.81 -32.34 9.80
N GLY A 296 -5.33 -31.11 9.86
CA GLY A 296 -5.29 -30.10 8.81
C GLY A 296 -5.51 -28.72 9.43
N LEU A 297 -5.10 -27.66 8.72
CA LEU A 297 -5.24 -26.29 9.21
C LEU A 297 -6.54 -25.67 8.72
N ASP A 298 -7.42 -25.29 9.65
CA ASP A 298 -8.63 -24.56 9.31
C ASP A 298 -8.34 -23.11 8.93
N TRP A 299 -9.26 -22.48 8.20
CA TRP A 299 -9.14 -21.07 7.82
C TRP A 299 -8.89 -20.16 9.04
N TYR A 300 -9.58 -20.42 10.14
CA TYR A 300 -9.50 -19.63 11.37
C TYR A 300 -8.25 -19.92 12.24
N ASP A 301 -7.36 -20.82 11.80
CA ASP A 301 -6.08 -21.10 12.47
C ASP A 301 -4.85 -20.60 11.70
N VAL A 302 -5.04 -20.01 10.51
CA VAL A 302 -3.93 -19.51 9.68
C VAL A 302 -3.04 -18.52 10.45
N ASP A 303 -3.66 -17.65 11.25
CA ASP A 303 -2.99 -16.60 12.04
C ASP A 303 -2.68 -17.04 13.49
N ALA A 304 -3.00 -18.29 13.85
CA ALA A 304 -2.78 -18.79 15.21
C ALA A 304 -1.28 -18.87 15.55
N PRO A 305 -0.82 -18.39 16.71
CA PRO A 305 0.59 -18.47 17.08
C PRO A 305 1.01 -19.93 17.34
N VAL A 306 2.22 -20.33 16.91
CA VAL A 306 2.78 -21.66 17.23
C VAL A 306 3.79 -21.65 18.38
N THR A 307 4.15 -20.47 18.89
CA THR A 307 5.09 -20.30 20.02
C THR A 307 4.57 -19.26 21.02
N GLU A 308 5.11 -19.27 22.24
CA GLU A 308 4.81 -18.27 23.28
C GLU A 308 5.92 -17.20 23.41
N SER A 309 6.86 -17.10 22.45
CA SER A 309 8.02 -16.22 22.58
C SER A 309 7.62 -14.75 22.82
N THR A 310 8.14 -14.16 23.89
CA THR A 310 7.79 -12.81 24.39
C THR A 310 8.97 -11.83 24.36
N GLN A 311 10.01 -12.09 23.56
CA GLN A 311 11.20 -11.24 23.57
C GLN A 311 10.85 -9.79 23.24
N GLN A 312 11.27 -8.89 24.13
CA GLN A 312 11.07 -7.46 24.03
C GLN A 312 12.40 -6.76 23.74
N PHE A 313 12.35 -5.80 22.84
CA PHE A 313 13.42 -4.86 22.52
C PHE A 313 12.95 -3.48 22.96
N SER A 314 13.72 -2.79 23.79
CA SER A 314 13.50 -1.36 24.00
C SER A 314 13.62 -0.61 22.68
N TYR A 315 13.01 0.58 22.58
CA TYR A 315 13.10 1.40 21.38
C TYR A 315 14.55 1.69 20.98
N GLN A 316 15.43 1.90 21.97
CA GLN A 316 16.87 2.10 21.73
C GLN A 316 17.55 0.86 21.15
N GLU A 317 17.30 -0.32 21.71
CA GLU A 317 17.85 -1.58 21.17
C GLU A 317 17.33 -1.87 19.76
N GLY A 318 16.05 -1.58 19.49
CA GLY A 318 15.46 -1.67 18.16
C GLY A 318 16.14 -0.72 17.16
N ALA A 319 16.33 0.54 17.54
CA ALA A 319 17.02 1.55 16.72
C ALA A 319 18.47 1.14 16.42
N GLU A 320 19.24 0.75 17.43
CA GLU A 320 20.62 0.29 17.27
C GLU A 320 20.71 -0.96 16.37
N PHE A 321 19.74 -1.88 16.52
CA PHE A 321 19.65 -3.07 15.67
C PHE A 321 19.41 -2.69 14.20
N ILE A 322 18.45 -1.79 13.94
CA ILE A 322 18.14 -1.29 12.60
C ILE A 322 19.36 -0.61 11.98
N LEU A 323 19.97 0.37 12.67
CA LEU A 323 21.14 1.10 12.17
C LEU A 323 22.29 0.15 11.82
N LYS A 324 22.57 -0.83 12.69
CA LYS A 324 23.59 -1.84 12.44
C LYS A 324 23.30 -2.67 11.19
N GLN A 325 22.06 -3.08 10.95
CA GLN A 325 21.76 -3.89 9.75
C GLN A 325 21.71 -3.03 8.48
N PHE A 326 21.18 -1.80 8.55
CA PHE A 326 21.22 -0.85 7.44
C PHE A 326 22.66 -0.51 7.05
N GLY A 327 23.57 -0.32 8.01
CA GLY A 327 24.99 -0.08 7.73
C GLY A 327 25.71 -1.26 7.07
N LYS A 328 25.25 -2.49 7.28
CA LYS A 328 25.75 -3.66 6.52
C LYS A 328 25.30 -3.66 5.07
N PHE A 329 24.15 -3.05 4.77
CA PHE A 329 23.67 -2.90 3.40
C PHE A 329 24.40 -1.74 2.71
N GLY A 330 24.42 -0.56 3.33
CA GLY A 330 25.13 0.60 2.79
C GLY A 330 25.12 1.82 3.71
N PRO A 331 26.12 2.71 3.58
CA PRO A 331 26.28 3.88 4.44
C PRO A 331 25.20 4.95 4.25
N GLU A 332 24.58 5.08 3.08
CA GLU A 332 23.58 6.14 2.84
C GLU A 332 22.26 5.85 3.58
N LEU A 333 21.82 4.59 3.58
CA LEU A 333 20.65 4.12 4.33
C LEU A 333 20.86 4.21 5.84
N GLU A 334 22.04 3.83 6.33
CA GLU A 334 22.41 3.97 7.74
C GLU A 334 22.38 5.43 8.17
N GLN A 335 23.07 6.30 7.43
CA GLN A 335 23.16 7.72 7.76
C GLN A 335 21.77 8.39 7.74
N PHE A 336 20.93 8.03 6.77
CA PHE A 336 19.56 8.53 6.70
C PHE A 336 18.73 8.08 7.92
N ALA A 337 18.75 6.78 8.25
CA ALA A 337 18.00 6.28 9.39
C ALA A 337 18.52 6.88 10.71
N GLN A 338 19.84 7.06 10.84
CA GLN A 338 20.43 7.73 11.99
C GLN A 338 19.91 9.15 12.14
N GLN A 339 19.83 9.90 11.03
CA GLN A 339 19.25 11.25 11.04
C GLN A 339 17.79 11.25 11.50
N ALA A 340 16.98 10.29 11.05
CA ALA A 340 15.58 10.17 11.46
C ALA A 340 15.43 9.91 12.96
N PHE A 341 16.28 9.06 13.54
CA PHE A 341 16.33 8.80 14.97
C PHE A 341 16.82 10.02 15.76
N GLU A 342 17.92 10.64 15.36
CA GLU A 342 18.56 11.72 16.11
C GLU A 342 17.75 13.03 16.09
N ASN A 343 17.07 13.33 14.98
CA ASN A 343 16.33 14.58 14.79
C ASN A 343 14.85 14.50 15.19
N GLY A 344 14.42 13.43 15.87
CA GLY A 344 13.04 13.31 16.34
C GLY A 344 12.03 13.23 15.20
N TRP A 345 12.24 12.40 14.19
CA TRP A 345 11.26 12.21 13.12
C TRP A 345 10.20 11.15 13.44
N ILE A 346 10.39 10.39 14.52
CA ILE A 346 9.62 9.19 14.83
C ILE A 346 8.75 9.42 16.06
N GLU A 347 7.46 9.15 15.93
CA GLU A 347 6.44 9.14 16.97
C GLU A 347 6.15 7.68 17.32
N ALA A 348 6.90 7.13 18.27
CA ALA A 348 6.90 5.72 18.68
C ALA A 348 6.18 5.46 20.00
N GLU A 349 6.14 6.45 20.91
CA GLU A 349 5.64 6.28 22.29
C GLU A 349 4.25 5.61 22.33
N ASP A 350 4.08 4.62 23.21
CA ASP A 350 2.79 4.01 23.50
C ASP A 350 2.02 4.85 24.51
N ARG A 351 1.07 5.67 24.02
CA ARG A 351 0.21 6.51 24.85
C ARG A 351 -1.24 6.56 24.36
N PRO A 352 -2.20 6.89 25.26
CA PRO A 352 -3.61 7.05 24.89
C PRO A 352 -3.85 8.12 23.81
N ASN A 353 -4.94 7.94 23.06
CA ASN A 353 -5.43 8.85 22.02
C ASN A 353 -4.55 8.97 20.76
N LYS A 354 -3.57 8.08 20.56
CA LYS A 354 -2.93 7.90 19.26
C LYS A 354 -3.87 7.20 18.28
N ARG A 355 -3.77 7.56 17.00
CA ARG A 355 -4.40 6.78 15.91
C ARG A 355 -3.82 5.36 15.89
N PRO A 356 -4.60 4.31 15.58
CA PRO A 356 -4.06 2.97 15.38
C PRO A 356 -3.23 2.86 14.09
N GLY A 357 -2.24 1.95 14.10
CA GLY A 357 -1.41 1.62 12.94
C GLY A 357 -0.07 2.36 12.91
N GLY A 358 0.64 2.23 11.78
CA GLY A 358 1.85 2.97 11.47
C GLY A 358 1.75 3.65 10.10
N PHE A 359 2.54 4.70 9.89
CA PHE A 359 2.72 5.32 8.58
C PHE A 359 4.00 6.16 8.51
N CYS A 360 4.40 6.47 7.28
CA CYS A 360 5.37 7.50 6.95
C CYS A 360 4.71 8.58 6.08
N THR A 361 5.05 9.85 6.32
CA THR A 361 4.64 10.97 5.47
C THR A 361 5.83 11.88 5.14
N GLY A 362 5.91 12.29 3.88
CA GLY A 362 6.95 13.21 3.39
C GLY A 362 6.54 14.67 3.52
N LEU A 363 7.51 15.54 3.80
CA LEU A 363 7.33 16.98 3.92
C LEU A 363 8.13 17.68 2.81
N PRO A 364 7.51 18.00 1.67
CA PRO A 364 8.24 18.32 0.44
C PRO A 364 8.95 19.68 0.43
N LEU A 365 8.65 20.58 1.36
CA LEU A 365 9.36 21.87 1.48
C LEU A 365 10.57 21.80 2.40
N THR A 366 10.51 20.99 3.46
CA THR A 366 11.65 20.76 4.36
C THR A 366 12.52 19.60 3.91
N GLU A 367 12.02 18.78 2.96
CA GLU A 367 12.67 17.57 2.47
C GLU A 367 12.94 16.53 3.57
N GLU A 368 12.09 16.53 4.59
CA GLU A 368 12.08 15.60 5.72
C GLU A 368 10.95 14.58 5.60
N SER A 369 10.89 13.65 6.55
CA SER A 369 9.74 12.75 6.74
C SER A 369 9.34 12.70 8.21
N ARG A 370 8.12 12.22 8.47
CA ARG A 370 7.64 11.88 9.81
C ARG A 370 7.11 10.45 9.80
N ILE A 371 7.53 9.68 10.78
CA ILE A 371 7.19 8.27 10.96
C ILE A 371 6.33 8.17 12.21
N PHE A 372 5.23 7.44 12.12
CA PHE A 372 4.28 7.24 13.19
C PHE A 372 4.11 5.76 13.43
N MET A 373 4.15 5.32 14.69
CA MET A 373 3.74 3.99 15.10
C MET A 373 3.47 3.95 16.60
N THR A 374 2.88 2.85 17.09
CA THR A 374 2.91 2.51 18.51
C THR A 374 3.90 1.39 18.72
N TYR A 375 5.02 1.68 19.37
CA TYR A 375 6.09 0.71 19.60
C TYR A 375 5.89 -0.03 20.92
N SER A 376 5.61 -1.33 20.86
CA SER A 376 5.38 -2.17 22.03
C SER A 376 6.52 -3.14 22.36
N GLY A 377 7.62 -3.09 21.59
CA GLY A 377 8.86 -3.83 21.87
C GLY A 377 9.03 -5.18 21.17
N SER A 378 8.03 -5.68 20.44
CA SER A 378 8.18 -6.94 19.71
C SER A 378 9.12 -6.80 18.51
N MET A 379 9.72 -7.91 18.05
CA MET A 379 10.50 -7.90 16.79
C MET A 379 9.63 -7.49 15.59
N SER A 380 8.33 -7.80 15.61
CA SER A 380 7.41 -7.28 14.58
C SER A 380 7.35 -5.75 14.60
N ASN A 381 7.42 -5.09 15.76
CA ASN A 381 7.48 -3.62 15.83
C ASN A 381 8.81 -3.09 15.28
N VAL A 382 9.93 -3.77 15.56
CA VAL A 382 11.24 -3.40 14.98
C VAL A 382 11.20 -3.51 13.45
N ALA A 383 10.60 -4.57 12.91
CA ALA A 383 10.38 -4.75 11.48
C ALA A 383 9.45 -3.67 10.89
N THR A 384 8.35 -3.33 11.56
CA THR A 384 7.46 -2.22 11.17
C THR A 384 8.19 -0.87 11.18
N LEU A 385 9.03 -0.61 12.18
CA LEU A 385 9.81 0.64 12.20
C LEU A 385 10.79 0.70 11.01
N ALA A 386 11.45 -0.41 10.70
CA ALA A 386 12.31 -0.52 9.51
C ALA A 386 11.50 -0.32 8.21
N HIS A 387 10.29 -0.86 8.14
CA HIS A 387 9.35 -0.68 7.02
C HIS A 387 9.05 0.81 6.78
N GLU A 388 8.65 1.54 7.82
CA GLU A 388 8.36 2.98 7.69
C GLU A 388 9.60 3.82 7.38
N LEU A 389 10.77 3.45 7.94
CA LEU A 389 12.05 4.04 7.56
C LEU A 389 12.37 3.81 6.07
N GLY A 390 11.97 2.68 5.50
CA GLY A 390 12.10 2.41 4.07
C GLY A 390 11.26 3.36 3.21
N HIS A 391 10.01 3.66 3.59
CA HIS A 391 9.20 4.69 2.91
C HIS A 391 9.84 6.08 3.02
N ALA A 392 10.34 6.43 4.19
CA ALA A 392 11.04 7.69 4.42
C ALA A 392 12.32 7.77 3.54
N PHE A 393 13.04 6.66 3.40
CA PHE A 393 14.22 6.57 2.55
C PHE A 393 13.89 6.69 1.06
N HIS A 394 12.75 6.14 0.61
CA HIS A 394 12.28 6.33 -0.76
C HIS A 394 11.97 7.81 -1.04
N THR A 395 11.30 8.48 -0.11
CA THR A 395 11.05 9.93 -0.18
C THR A 395 12.36 10.72 -0.26
N TYR A 396 13.35 10.34 0.56
CA TYR A 396 14.70 10.91 0.55
C TYR A 396 15.40 10.71 -0.79
N ALA A 397 15.28 9.52 -1.39
CA ALA A 397 15.87 9.20 -2.68
C ALA A 397 15.31 10.05 -3.82
N LEU A 398 14.02 10.44 -3.74
CA LEU A 398 13.30 11.23 -4.73
C LEU A 398 13.52 12.75 -4.65
N ARG A 399 14.21 13.26 -3.62
CA ARG A 399 14.53 14.71 -3.49
C ARG A 399 15.13 15.37 -4.74
N PRO A 400 16.11 14.77 -5.46
CA PRO A 400 16.65 15.39 -6.67
C PRO A 400 15.67 15.36 -7.86
N VAL A 401 14.57 14.62 -7.79
CA VAL A 401 13.57 14.53 -8.86
C VAL A 401 12.60 15.71 -8.72
N HIS A 402 12.18 16.31 -9.85
CA HIS A 402 11.19 17.39 -9.83
C HIS A 402 9.87 16.92 -9.20
N SER A 403 9.17 17.78 -8.45
CA SER A 403 8.02 17.36 -7.61
C SER A 403 6.86 16.70 -8.38
N LEU A 404 6.61 17.15 -9.63
CA LEU A 404 5.61 16.54 -10.51
C LEU A 404 5.97 15.12 -10.97
N ASN A 405 7.24 14.74 -10.83
CA ASN A 405 7.80 13.44 -11.17
C ASN A 405 8.14 12.63 -9.92
N ARG A 406 7.52 12.90 -8.76
CA ARG A 406 7.74 12.11 -7.52
C ARG A 406 6.63 11.11 -7.23
N SER A 407 5.53 11.14 -7.99
CA SER A 407 4.43 10.17 -7.83
C SER A 407 4.81 8.84 -8.48
N TYR A 408 5.08 7.83 -7.67
CA TYR A 408 5.31 6.46 -8.11
C TYR A 408 4.04 5.61 -8.04
N ALA A 409 4.00 4.59 -8.90
CA ALA A 409 2.86 3.68 -8.99
C ALA A 409 2.72 2.81 -7.73
N MET A 410 1.48 2.41 -7.44
CA MET A 410 1.14 1.69 -6.20
C MET A 410 1.91 0.38 -6.04
N ASN A 411 2.10 -0.38 -7.12
CA ASN A 411 2.83 -1.65 -7.12
C ASN A 411 4.29 -1.51 -6.68
N VAL A 412 4.95 -0.37 -6.93
CA VAL A 412 6.35 -0.13 -6.52
C VAL A 412 6.47 0.69 -5.24
N ALA A 413 5.34 1.11 -4.64
CA ALA A 413 5.34 1.88 -3.40
C ALA A 413 5.95 1.13 -2.21
N GLU A 414 5.78 -0.19 -2.19
CA GLU A 414 6.32 -1.08 -1.15
C GLU A 414 7.76 -1.51 -1.40
N THR A 415 8.39 -1.04 -2.49
CA THR A 415 9.74 -1.49 -2.86
C THR A 415 10.71 -1.23 -1.73
N ALA A 416 10.70 -0.02 -1.17
CA ALA A 416 11.70 0.39 -0.20
C ALA A 416 11.40 -0.07 1.23
N SER A 417 10.14 -0.02 1.62
CA SER A 417 9.65 -0.45 2.92
C SER A 417 9.86 -1.95 3.13
N THR A 418 9.45 -2.78 2.18
CA THR A 418 9.64 -4.24 2.25
C THR A 418 11.12 -4.61 2.21
N PHE A 419 11.96 -3.88 1.46
CA PHE A 419 13.39 -4.13 1.38
C PHE A 419 14.07 -3.87 2.73
N ALA A 420 13.74 -2.73 3.35
CA ALA A 420 14.23 -2.35 4.67
C ALA A 420 13.76 -3.33 5.75
N GLU A 421 12.49 -3.74 5.70
CA GLU A 421 11.94 -4.79 6.56
C GLU A 421 12.72 -6.11 6.42
N MET A 422 13.01 -6.53 5.18
CA MET A 422 13.70 -7.79 4.90
C MET A 422 15.14 -7.81 5.43
N ILE A 423 15.87 -6.69 5.33
CA ILE A 423 17.21 -6.55 5.95
C ILE A 423 17.16 -6.88 7.45
N VAL A 424 16.15 -6.37 8.14
CA VAL A 424 16.01 -6.50 9.60
C VAL A 424 15.47 -7.88 9.98
N ALA A 425 14.45 -8.38 9.28
CA ALA A 425 13.84 -9.69 9.54
C ALA A 425 14.80 -10.85 9.29
N ASP A 426 15.56 -10.82 8.18
CA ASP A 426 16.59 -11.83 7.89
C ASP A 426 17.71 -11.83 8.94
N ALA A 427 18.15 -10.63 9.35
CA ALA A 427 19.12 -10.51 10.44
C ALA A 427 18.58 -11.00 11.78
N ALA A 428 17.30 -10.78 12.09
CA ALA A 428 16.67 -11.26 13.32
C ALA A 428 16.70 -12.78 13.38
N VAL A 429 16.27 -13.48 12.32
CA VAL A 429 16.31 -14.95 12.24
C VAL A 429 17.73 -15.49 12.38
N LYS A 430 18.72 -14.85 11.76
CA LYS A 430 20.13 -15.25 11.84
C LYS A 430 20.75 -15.03 13.23
N ASN A 431 20.26 -14.05 13.98
CA ASN A 431 20.78 -13.71 15.31
C ASN A 431 19.87 -14.21 16.45
N ALA A 432 18.85 -15.03 16.17
CA ALA A 432 18.00 -15.62 17.19
C ALA A 432 18.84 -16.40 18.21
N GLN A 433 18.57 -16.19 19.49
CA GLN A 433 19.32 -16.77 20.62
C GLN A 433 18.80 -18.17 21.01
N SER A 434 17.62 -18.54 20.55
CA SER A 434 17.00 -19.85 20.80
C SER A 434 16.25 -20.38 19.57
N ASN A 435 16.01 -21.70 19.55
CA ASN A 435 15.16 -22.31 18.51
C ASN A 435 13.74 -21.77 18.55
N GLU A 436 13.17 -21.58 19.74
CA GLU A 436 11.80 -21.06 19.90
C GLU A 436 11.67 -19.64 19.32
N GLU A 437 12.61 -18.75 19.63
CA GLU A 437 12.68 -17.42 19.02
C GLU A 437 12.82 -17.51 17.50
N LYS A 438 13.70 -18.39 17.00
CA LYS A 438 13.90 -18.58 15.57
C LYS A 438 12.66 -19.11 14.86
N ILE A 439 11.92 -20.02 15.48
CA ILE A 439 10.64 -20.56 14.99
C ILE A 439 9.61 -19.43 14.92
N ALA A 440 9.49 -18.59 15.95
CA ALA A 440 8.55 -17.46 15.95
C ALA A 440 8.84 -16.46 14.82
N LEU A 441 10.12 -16.11 14.61
CA LEU A 441 10.55 -15.18 13.57
C LEU A 441 10.34 -15.76 12.15
N LEU A 442 10.65 -17.04 11.96
CA LEU A 442 10.38 -17.74 10.70
C LEU A 442 8.88 -17.85 10.46
N GLU A 443 8.08 -18.08 11.50
CA GLU A 443 6.63 -18.13 11.39
C GLU A 443 6.08 -16.82 10.83
N ASP A 444 6.46 -15.66 11.41
CA ASP A 444 6.01 -14.35 10.92
C ASP A 444 6.37 -14.13 9.43
N LYS A 445 7.63 -14.44 9.05
CA LYS A 445 8.08 -14.33 7.65
C LYS A 445 7.27 -15.22 6.70
N VAL A 446 7.00 -16.46 7.09
CA VAL A 446 6.27 -17.42 6.26
C VAL A 446 4.77 -17.09 6.22
N GLN A 447 4.17 -16.60 7.31
CA GLN A 447 2.79 -16.12 7.32
C GLN A 447 2.59 -14.95 6.35
N ARG A 448 3.53 -13.98 6.29
CA ARG A 448 3.50 -12.92 5.26
C ARG A 448 3.53 -13.50 3.85
N SER A 449 4.37 -14.50 3.61
CA SER A 449 4.43 -15.21 2.32
C SER A 449 3.09 -15.87 1.98
N VAL A 450 2.44 -16.55 2.93
CA VAL A 450 1.10 -17.13 2.76
C VAL A 450 0.06 -16.03 2.45
N ALA A 451 0.12 -14.90 3.14
CA ALA A 451 -0.79 -13.77 2.89
C ALA A 451 -0.67 -13.23 1.46
N PHE A 452 0.54 -12.99 0.95
CA PHE A 452 0.76 -12.46 -0.40
C PHE A 452 0.58 -13.51 -1.50
N PHE A 453 1.09 -14.74 -1.32
CA PHE A 453 1.12 -15.75 -2.38
C PHE A 453 -0.16 -16.58 -2.47
N MET A 454 -0.91 -16.71 -1.38
CA MET A 454 -2.10 -17.55 -1.32
C MET A 454 -3.36 -16.72 -1.07
N ASN A 455 -3.40 -15.91 -0.01
CA ASN A 455 -4.61 -15.16 0.34
C ASN A 455 -4.92 -14.04 -0.67
N ILE A 456 -3.95 -13.20 -1.04
CA ILE A 456 -4.18 -12.17 -2.06
C ILE A 456 -4.43 -12.80 -3.43
N HIS A 457 -3.76 -13.92 -3.74
CA HIS A 457 -4.03 -14.65 -4.98
C HIS A 457 -5.48 -15.17 -5.02
N SER A 458 -6.02 -15.73 -3.92
CA SER A 458 -7.43 -16.15 -3.88
C SER A 458 -8.37 -14.95 -4.08
N ARG A 459 -8.05 -13.78 -3.54
CA ARG A 459 -8.85 -12.56 -3.76
C ARG A 459 -8.82 -12.12 -5.22
N PHE A 460 -7.64 -12.15 -5.86
CA PHE A 460 -7.49 -11.84 -7.28
C PHE A 460 -8.31 -12.80 -8.13
N LEU A 461 -8.19 -14.11 -7.90
CA LEU A 461 -8.95 -15.15 -8.61
C LEU A 461 -10.47 -14.95 -8.47
N PHE A 462 -10.94 -14.66 -7.25
CA PHE A 462 -12.35 -14.36 -7.00
C PHE A 462 -12.81 -13.13 -7.79
N GLU A 463 -12.10 -12.01 -7.68
CA GLU A 463 -12.48 -10.76 -8.31
C GLU A 463 -12.50 -10.90 -9.85
N THR A 464 -11.49 -11.56 -10.44
CA THR A 464 -11.46 -11.87 -11.88
C THR A 464 -12.68 -12.69 -12.29
N ARG A 465 -12.99 -13.78 -11.58
CA ARG A 465 -14.13 -14.65 -11.91
C ARG A 465 -15.46 -13.91 -11.75
N PHE A 466 -15.58 -13.12 -10.69
CA PHE A 466 -16.75 -12.29 -10.43
C PHE A 466 -16.98 -11.28 -11.57
N TYR A 467 -15.95 -10.56 -12.02
CA TYR A 467 -16.08 -9.64 -13.15
C TYR A 467 -16.51 -10.34 -14.44
N GLU A 468 -15.94 -11.52 -14.72
CA GLU A 468 -16.31 -12.31 -15.91
C GLU A 468 -17.75 -12.85 -15.87
N GLU A 469 -18.26 -13.23 -14.68
CA GLU A 469 -19.68 -13.58 -14.53
C GLU A 469 -20.57 -12.33 -14.55
N ARG A 470 -20.14 -11.23 -13.93
CA ARG A 470 -20.90 -9.98 -13.86
C ARG A 470 -21.14 -9.35 -15.22
N LYS A 471 -20.23 -9.55 -16.19
CA LYS A 471 -20.45 -9.17 -17.60
C LYS A 471 -21.71 -9.81 -18.22
N LYS A 472 -22.17 -10.93 -17.69
CA LYS A 472 -23.33 -11.70 -18.20
C LYS A 472 -24.64 -11.38 -17.46
N GLY A 473 -24.58 -10.73 -16.31
CA GLY A 473 -25.75 -10.41 -15.49
C GLY A 473 -25.40 -10.20 -14.02
N VAL A 474 -26.41 -10.06 -13.17
CA VAL A 474 -26.22 -10.00 -11.71
C VAL A 474 -25.80 -11.38 -11.21
N VAL A 475 -24.81 -11.41 -10.31
CA VAL A 475 -24.30 -12.63 -9.66
C VAL A 475 -24.92 -12.75 -8.25
N PRO A 476 -25.75 -13.77 -7.98
CA PRO A 476 -26.40 -13.96 -6.66
C PRO A 476 -25.40 -14.27 -5.53
N ALA A 477 -25.77 -14.00 -4.27
CA ALA A 477 -24.91 -14.24 -3.09
C ALA A 477 -24.39 -15.69 -3.02
N ALA A 478 -25.27 -16.67 -3.18
CA ALA A 478 -24.88 -18.09 -3.21
C ALA A 478 -23.80 -18.40 -4.26
N ARG A 479 -23.85 -17.75 -5.43
CA ARG A 479 -22.83 -17.93 -6.47
C ARG A 479 -21.52 -17.23 -6.10
N LEU A 480 -21.57 -16.08 -5.42
CA LEU A 480 -20.38 -15.41 -4.90
C LEU A 480 -19.68 -16.27 -3.84
N ASN A 481 -20.43 -16.94 -2.96
CA ASN A 481 -19.91 -17.90 -1.99
C ASN A 481 -19.11 -19.01 -2.70
N GLU A 482 -19.72 -19.67 -3.70
CA GLU A 482 -19.06 -20.72 -4.49
C GLU A 482 -17.79 -20.21 -5.21
N LEU A 483 -17.85 -19.02 -5.81
CA LEU A 483 -16.70 -18.42 -6.49
C LEU A 483 -15.54 -18.17 -5.52
N MET A 484 -15.85 -17.70 -4.31
CA MET A 484 -14.86 -17.43 -3.27
C MET A 484 -14.22 -18.72 -2.77
N GLU A 485 -15.01 -19.75 -2.47
CA GLU A 485 -14.49 -21.05 -2.05
C GLU A 485 -13.57 -21.66 -3.12
N GLN A 486 -14.00 -21.65 -4.39
CA GLN A 486 -13.17 -22.11 -5.50
C GLN A 486 -11.86 -21.32 -5.61
N ALA A 487 -11.91 -20.02 -5.38
CA ALA A 487 -10.74 -19.16 -5.44
C ALA A 487 -9.79 -19.41 -4.25
N GLN A 488 -10.32 -19.70 -3.06
CA GLN A 488 -9.54 -20.06 -1.88
C GLN A 488 -8.89 -21.44 -2.02
N THR A 489 -9.63 -22.45 -2.48
CA THR A 489 -9.07 -23.79 -2.73
C THR A 489 -7.89 -23.73 -3.71
N GLU A 490 -8.02 -22.97 -4.79
CA GLU A 490 -6.94 -22.77 -5.77
C GLU A 490 -5.82 -21.87 -5.23
N GLY A 491 -6.17 -20.77 -4.56
CA GLY A 491 -5.25 -19.83 -3.94
C GLY A 491 -4.30 -20.51 -2.95
N PHE A 492 -4.85 -21.35 -2.07
CA PHE A 492 -4.10 -22.12 -1.06
C PHE A 492 -3.61 -23.48 -1.56
N ALA A 493 -3.84 -23.82 -2.84
CA ALA A 493 -3.47 -25.12 -3.43
C ALA A 493 -3.95 -26.32 -2.58
N GLY A 494 -5.15 -26.23 -2.00
CA GLY A 494 -5.72 -27.26 -1.11
C GLY A 494 -5.03 -27.40 0.25
N GLY A 495 -4.18 -26.44 0.66
CA GLY A 495 -3.45 -26.49 1.93
C GLY A 495 -4.25 -26.17 3.19
N LEU A 496 -5.55 -25.86 3.06
CA LEU A 496 -6.46 -25.61 4.18
C LEU A 496 -7.57 -26.67 4.22
N ALA A 497 -7.98 -27.04 5.43
CA ALA A 497 -9.05 -28.01 5.69
C ALA A 497 -10.46 -27.40 5.49
N SER A 498 -10.57 -26.07 5.58
CA SER A 498 -11.83 -25.33 5.44
C SER A 498 -11.65 -24.05 4.63
N THR A 499 -12.76 -23.57 4.07
CA THR A 499 -12.90 -22.31 3.31
C THR A 499 -13.72 -21.30 4.13
N HIS A 500 -13.62 -20.03 3.75
CA HIS A 500 -14.42 -18.93 4.26
C HIS A 500 -15.33 -18.40 3.13
N PRO A 501 -16.55 -18.94 2.97
CA PRO A 501 -17.39 -18.64 1.81
C PRO A 501 -17.77 -17.16 1.71
N HIS A 502 -18.03 -16.48 2.84
CA HIS A 502 -18.36 -15.06 2.85
C HIS A 502 -17.15 -14.12 2.89
N PHE A 503 -15.94 -14.61 2.60
CA PHE A 503 -14.74 -13.77 2.59
C PHE A 503 -14.82 -12.61 1.59
N TRP A 504 -15.63 -12.74 0.54
CA TRP A 504 -15.91 -11.66 -0.40
C TRP A 504 -16.72 -10.53 0.22
N ALA A 505 -17.57 -10.82 1.21
CA ALA A 505 -18.34 -9.83 1.95
C ALA A 505 -17.52 -9.21 3.08
N SER A 506 -16.53 -9.90 3.64
CA SER A 506 -15.73 -9.41 4.77
C SER A 506 -14.57 -8.48 4.40
N LYS A 507 -14.25 -8.33 3.11
CA LYS A 507 -13.11 -7.54 2.63
C LYS A 507 -13.55 -6.28 1.89
N LEU A 508 -13.28 -5.14 2.53
CA LEU A 508 -13.58 -3.81 2.01
C LEU A 508 -12.98 -3.54 0.61
N HIS A 509 -11.86 -4.17 0.28
CA HIS A 509 -11.14 -3.95 -0.97
C HIS A 509 -11.99 -4.20 -2.22
N PHE A 510 -12.94 -5.14 -2.17
CA PHE A 510 -13.85 -5.42 -3.29
C PHE A 510 -14.90 -4.30 -3.50
N TYR A 511 -15.11 -3.47 -2.48
CA TYR A 511 -16.10 -2.40 -2.43
C TYR A 511 -15.48 -1.01 -2.65
N ILE A 512 -14.16 -0.91 -2.77
CA ILE A 512 -13.47 0.35 -3.10
C ILE A 512 -13.84 0.77 -4.53
N THR A 513 -14.26 2.03 -4.66
CA THR A 513 -14.68 2.60 -5.95
C THR A 513 -13.55 3.25 -6.75
N TYR A 514 -12.43 3.56 -6.12
CA TYR A 514 -11.34 4.34 -6.72
C TYR A 514 -10.18 3.48 -7.27
N VAL A 515 -10.01 2.26 -6.76
CA VAL A 515 -8.90 1.38 -7.11
C VAL A 515 -9.43 -0.05 -7.23
N PRO A 516 -9.83 -0.51 -8.43
CA PRO A 516 -10.21 -1.91 -8.66
C PRO A 516 -9.00 -2.83 -8.46
N PHE A 517 -9.22 -4.11 -8.13
CA PHE A 517 -8.14 -5.09 -7.96
C PHE A 517 -7.03 -4.65 -6.98
N TYR A 518 -7.40 -3.92 -5.94
CA TYR A 518 -6.52 -3.27 -4.96
C TYR A 518 -5.42 -4.18 -4.35
N ASN A 519 -5.63 -5.50 -4.32
CA ASN A 519 -4.77 -6.41 -3.57
C ASN A 519 -3.49 -6.84 -4.33
N PHE A 520 -3.54 -7.09 -5.65
CA PHE A 520 -2.35 -7.61 -6.36
C PHE A 520 -1.13 -6.65 -6.36
N PRO A 521 -1.30 -5.31 -6.37
CA PRO A 521 -0.15 -4.39 -6.30
C PRO A 521 0.73 -4.64 -5.08
N TYR A 522 0.16 -5.07 -3.95
CA TYR A 522 0.94 -5.44 -2.77
C TYR A 522 1.75 -6.71 -2.97
N THR A 523 1.20 -7.71 -3.65
CA THR A 523 1.96 -8.94 -3.98
C THR A 523 3.08 -8.63 -4.96
N PHE A 524 2.82 -7.76 -5.93
CA PHE A 524 3.85 -7.23 -6.82
C PHE A 524 4.94 -6.54 -6.01
N GLY A 525 4.60 -5.56 -5.17
CA GLY A 525 5.56 -4.78 -4.40
C GLY A 525 6.40 -5.65 -3.50
N TYR A 526 5.76 -6.60 -2.80
CA TYR A 526 6.43 -7.58 -1.97
C TYR A 526 7.44 -8.41 -2.79
N LEU A 527 7.02 -9.07 -3.87
CA LEU A 527 7.93 -9.92 -4.65
C LEU A 527 8.99 -9.13 -5.42
N PHE A 528 8.66 -7.94 -5.92
CA PHE A 528 9.61 -7.07 -6.59
C PHE A 528 10.71 -6.68 -5.61
N SER A 529 10.34 -6.24 -4.41
CA SER A 529 11.27 -5.92 -3.33
C SER A 529 12.14 -7.10 -2.93
N LEU A 530 11.55 -8.30 -2.75
CA LEU A 530 12.32 -9.53 -2.46
C LEU A 530 13.30 -9.90 -3.57
N SER A 531 12.91 -9.68 -4.83
CA SER A 531 13.79 -9.96 -5.98
C SER A 531 14.92 -8.95 -6.08
N VAL A 532 14.67 -7.67 -5.75
CA VAL A 532 15.70 -6.63 -5.58
C VAL A 532 16.63 -6.98 -4.43
N TYR A 533 16.09 -7.46 -3.30
CA TYR A 533 16.88 -7.93 -2.16
C TYR A 533 17.75 -9.15 -2.49
N ALA A 534 17.20 -10.15 -3.19
CA ALA A 534 17.98 -11.28 -3.69
C ALA A 534 19.14 -10.81 -4.58
N LYS A 535 18.90 -9.83 -5.46
CA LYS A 535 19.95 -9.22 -6.30
C LYS A 535 20.99 -8.49 -5.47
N ALA A 536 20.58 -7.76 -4.44
CA ALA A 536 21.49 -7.08 -3.52
C ALA A 536 22.43 -8.07 -2.82
N LEU A 537 21.92 -9.23 -2.40
CA LEU A 537 22.72 -10.30 -1.81
C LEU A 537 23.72 -10.92 -2.80
N GLU A 538 23.37 -11.04 -4.08
CA GLU A 538 24.25 -11.56 -5.13
C GLU A 538 25.40 -10.58 -5.46
N GLU A 539 25.10 -9.28 -5.56
CA GLU A 539 26.08 -8.26 -5.95
C GLU A 539 26.95 -7.78 -4.78
N GLY A 540 26.42 -7.76 -3.56
CA GLY A 540 27.14 -7.36 -2.36
C GLY A 540 27.41 -5.85 -2.27
N SER A 541 28.58 -5.49 -1.75
CA SER A 541 28.96 -4.09 -1.47
C SER A 541 28.99 -3.25 -2.76
N GLY A 542 28.11 -2.25 -2.85
CA GLY A 542 27.97 -1.36 -4.00
C GLY A 542 26.56 -1.33 -4.61
N PHE A 543 25.66 -2.22 -4.17
CA PHE A 543 24.28 -2.24 -4.66
C PHE A 543 23.46 -1.00 -4.24
N GLU A 544 23.83 -0.34 -3.12
CA GLU A 544 23.10 0.83 -2.60
C GLU A 544 22.96 1.96 -3.64
N GLU A 545 24.00 2.26 -4.43
CA GLU A 545 23.92 3.31 -5.47
C GLU A 545 22.91 2.95 -6.57
N LYS A 546 22.92 1.69 -7.02
CA LYS A 546 21.93 1.18 -8.00
C LYS A 546 20.53 1.18 -7.43
N TYR A 547 20.39 0.80 -6.16
CA TYR A 547 19.12 0.80 -5.45
C TYR A 547 18.56 2.23 -5.33
N MET A 548 19.38 3.21 -4.98
CA MET A 548 18.99 4.63 -4.96
C MET A 548 18.59 5.14 -6.35
N ALA A 549 19.30 4.74 -7.40
CA ALA A 549 18.93 5.06 -8.77
C ALA A 549 17.59 4.43 -9.17
N LEU A 550 17.33 3.18 -8.75
CA LEU A 550 16.05 2.50 -8.93
C LEU A 550 14.94 3.28 -8.23
N LEU A 551 15.09 3.61 -6.94
CA LEU A 551 14.09 4.36 -6.18
C LEU A 551 13.75 5.72 -6.79
N ARG A 552 14.72 6.41 -7.39
CA ARG A 552 14.52 7.68 -8.09
C ARG A 552 13.65 7.54 -9.34
N ASP A 553 13.83 6.44 -10.06
CA ASP A 553 13.16 6.21 -11.33
C ASP A 553 11.77 5.56 -11.19
N THR A 554 11.38 5.09 -9.99
CA THR A 554 10.04 4.49 -9.76
C THR A 554 8.90 5.43 -10.15
N ALA A 555 9.13 6.74 -10.06
CA ALA A 555 8.13 7.76 -10.35
C ALA A 555 8.05 8.15 -11.83
N VAL A 556 9.03 7.75 -12.65
CA VAL A 556 9.15 8.18 -14.06
C VAL A 556 9.39 7.03 -15.04
N MET A 557 9.03 5.80 -14.67
CA MET A 557 9.17 4.61 -15.50
C MET A 557 7.98 3.66 -15.35
N SER A 558 7.77 2.83 -16.38
CA SER A 558 6.98 1.61 -16.24
C SER A 558 7.71 0.61 -15.34
N ALA A 559 6.97 -0.34 -14.77
CA ALA A 559 7.55 -1.40 -13.96
C ALA A 559 8.61 -2.19 -14.76
N GLU A 560 8.34 -2.47 -16.03
CA GLU A 560 9.23 -3.23 -16.91
C GLU A 560 10.51 -2.46 -17.23
N ASP A 561 10.40 -1.17 -17.58
CA ASP A 561 11.56 -0.34 -17.91
C ASP A 561 12.42 -0.10 -16.67
N LEU A 562 11.80 0.09 -15.50
CA LEU A 562 12.48 0.23 -14.22
C LEU A 562 13.37 -0.99 -13.92
N ALA A 563 12.78 -2.18 -13.99
CA ALA A 563 13.50 -3.42 -13.72
C ALA A 563 14.59 -3.70 -14.76
N MET A 564 14.30 -3.50 -16.04
CA MET A 564 15.27 -3.70 -17.12
C MET A 564 16.46 -2.75 -16.97
N LYS A 565 16.21 -1.46 -16.68
CA LYS A 565 17.28 -0.45 -16.55
C LYS A 565 18.20 -0.72 -15.36
N HIS A 566 17.64 -1.02 -14.18
CA HIS A 566 18.41 -1.06 -12.93
C HIS A 566 18.86 -2.45 -12.52
N LEU A 567 18.14 -3.49 -12.92
CA LEU A 567 18.42 -4.88 -12.54
C LEU A 567 18.93 -5.70 -13.73
N GLY A 568 18.67 -5.26 -14.97
CA GLY A 568 18.98 -6.01 -16.18
C GLY A 568 18.09 -7.25 -16.36
N GLU A 569 16.88 -7.21 -15.81
CA GLU A 569 15.96 -8.36 -15.75
C GLU A 569 14.64 -8.02 -16.44
N ASP A 570 14.08 -9.00 -17.16
CA ASP A 570 12.76 -8.90 -17.77
C ASP A 570 11.70 -9.47 -16.82
N ILE A 571 10.90 -8.60 -16.21
CA ILE A 571 9.86 -8.97 -15.25
C ILE A 571 8.61 -9.58 -15.90
N THR A 572 8.55 -9.63 -17.23
CA THR A 572 7.55 -10.45 -17.96
C THR A 572 7.90 -11.94 -17.93
N GLN A 573 9.07 -12.30 -17.38
CA GLN A 573 9.51 -13.70 -17.23
C GLN A 573 9.32 -14.17 -15.78
N GLN A 574 8.74 -15.38 -15.62
CA GLN A 574 8.56 -16.01 -14.29
C GLN A 574 9.87 -16.12 -13.50
N ALA A 575 11.00 -16.32 -14.20
CA ALA A 575 12.32 -16.50 -13.60
C ALA A 575 12.77 -15.32 -12.72
N PHE A 576 12.32 -14.09 -13.00
CA PHE A 576 12.59 -12.94 -12.13
C PHE A 576 11.91 -13.13 -10.76
N TRP A 577 10.61 -13.38 -10.79
CA TRP A 577 9.76 -13.56 -9.60
C TRP A 577 10.16 -14.77 -8.76
N GLU A 578 10.62 -15.86 -9.41
CA GLU A 578 11.10 -17.07 -8.73
C GLU A 578 12.30 -16.81 -7.80
N LYS A 579 13.10 -15.76 -8.03
CA LYS A 579 14.24 -15.39 -7.15
C LYS A 579 13.76 -14.94 -5.78
N GLY A 580 12.77 -14.03 -5.73
CA GLY A 580 12.16 -13.58 -4.48
C GLY A 580 11.44 -14.73 -3.77
N ILE A 581 10.69 -15.56 -4.51
CA ILE A 581 9.98 -16.73 -3.96
C ILE A 581 10.96 -17.73 -3.33
N ALA A 582 12.15 -17.91 -3.90
CA ALA A 582 13.15 -18.85 -3.38
C ALA A 582 13.58 -18.52 -1.94
N LEU A 583 13.66 -17.23 -1.57
CA LEU A 583 13.94 -16.80 -0.20
C LEU A 583 12.84 -17.24 0.77
N CYS A 584 11.58 -16.99 0.41
CA CYS A 584 10.42 -17.41 1.20
C CYS A 584 10.31 -18.94 1.33
N VAL A 585 10.66 -19.67 0.26
CA VAL A 585 10.72 -21.14 0.28
C VAL A 585 11.79 -21.64 1.24
N GLN A 586 12.93 -20.95 1.34
CA GLN A 586 13.96 -21.29 2.31
C GLN A 586 13.46 -21.10 3.74
N ASP A 587 12.79 -19.99 4.03
CA ASP A 587 12.19 -19.73 5.36
C ASP A 587 11.19 -20.83 5.74
N ALA A 588 10.28 -21.21 4.82
CA ALA A 588 9.31 -22.28 5.05
C ALA A 588 9.99 -23.63 5.34
N LYS A 589 11.03 -23.98 4.57
CA LYS A 589 11.79 -25.22 4.78
C LYS A 589 12.53 -25.22 6.11
N GLU A 590 13.10 -24.10 6.50
CA GLU A 590 13.82 -23.96 7.76
C GLU A 590 12.87 -24.08 8.96
N PHE A 591 11.70 -23.43 8.90
CA PHE A 591 10.63 -23.59 9.89
C PHE A 591 10.23 -25.07 10.05
N ILE A 592 9.94 -25.75 8.94
CA ILE A 592 9.55 -27.17 8.97
C ILE A 592 10.67 -28.03 9.56
N SER A 593 11.93 -27.76 9.18
CA SER A 593 13.08 -28.52 9.68
C SER A 593 13.26 -28.38 11.20
N LEU A 594 13.07 -27.18 11.76
CA LEU A 594 13.21 -26.94 13.19
C LEU A 594 12.07 -27.60 13.98
N THR A 595 10.84 -27.47 13.50
CA THR A 595 9.64 -27.95 14.20
C THR A 595 9.41 -29.46 14.03
N SER A 596 9.94 -30.08 12.98
CA SER A 596 9.88 -31.55 12.80
C SER A 596 10.92 -32.30 13.65
N ALA A 597 11.93 -31.61 14.16
CA ALA A 597 12.94 -32.22 15.04
C ALA A 597 12.50 -32.24 16.51
N GLU A 598 11.46 -31.47 16.86
CA GLU A 598 10.89 -31.35 18.20
C GLU A 598 9.62 -32.23 18.40
N ALA A 599 9.05 -32.75 17.31
CA ALA A 599 7.94 -33.70 17.29
C ALA A 599 8.44 -35.16 17.20
#